data_AF-A0A948C669-F1
#
_entry.id   AF-A0A948C669-F1
#
_cell.length_a   1.000
_cell.length_b   1.000
_cell.length_c   1.000
_cell.angle_alpha   90.00
_cell.angle_beta   90.00
_cell.angle_gamma   90.00
#
_symmetry.space_group_name_H-M   'P 1'
#
loop_
_entity.id
_entity.type
_entity.pdbx_description
1 polymer ?
#
loop_
_entity_poly.entity_id
_entity_poly.type
_entity_poly.pdbx_seq_one_letter_code
_entity_poly.pdbx_strand_id
1 'polypeptide(L)'
;MSPFSMPSKKSDLLMWLGFVLATVIAIAVIAGAFSKALQSFFPAKNNVMEYAVTAGAPQATVFFEGRDMADAMLPAAEPQMLLKATSAAPDTTSQLQQRIIKTGDLSIRVRDAEKALEQIVSISSEKKGYIESSSITDPGTGPRTAYVTIRVPADVFETTLSELKQVGVLTLHESVHGQDVT
;
A
#
# COMPACT_ATOMS: atom_id res chain seq x y z
N MET A 1 -14.76 65.05 18.89
CA MET A 1 -14.99 63.71 19.46
C MET A 1 -16.33 63.20 18.97
N SER A 2 -16.34 62.40 17.91
CA SER A 2 -17.53 61.71 17.40
C SER A 2 -17.63 60.32 18.06
N PRO A 3 -18.82 59.88 18.50
CA PRO A 3 -18.97 58.58 19.16
C PRO A 3 -18.92 57.43 18.14
N PHE A 4 -18.28 56.35 18.58
CA PHE A 4 -18.03 55.11 17.87
C PHE A 4 -19.35 54.36 17.62
N SER A 5 -19.65 54.02 16.36
CA SER A 5 -20.81 53.19 15.99
C SER A 5 -20.41 51.71 16.01
N MET A 6 -21.10 50.87 16.80
CA MET A 6 -20.92 49.41 16.82
C MET A 6 -21.90 48.72 15.85
N PRO A 7 -21.46 47.74 15.04
CA PRO A 7 -22.36 46.94 14.22
C PRO A 7 -23.05 45.81 15.04
N SER A 8 -24.35 45.61 14.80
CA SER A 8 -25.20 44.63 15.49
C SER A 8 -25.05 43.20 14.93
N LYS A 9 -24.50 42.30 15.75
CA LYS A 9 -24.18 40.87 15.47
C LYS A 9 -25.36 39.93 15.12
N LYS A 10 -26.60 40.43 15.00
CA LYS A 10 -27.80 39.58 14.91
C LYS A 10 -28.19 39.21 13.47
N SER A 11 -27.73 39.96 12.47
CA SER A 11 -28.02 39.71 11.05
C SER A 11 -27.17 38.59 10.44
N ASP A 12 -25.94 38.37 10.93
CA ASP A 12 -25.02 37.36 10.37
C ASP A 12 -25.45 35.92 10.68
N LEU A 13 -26.13 35.70 11.80
CA LEU A 13 -26.61 34.37 12.21
C LEU A 13 -27.78 33.89 11.34
N LEU A 14 -28.64 34.80 10.88
CA LEU A 14 -29.78 34.49 10.01
C LEU A 14 -29.35 34.24 8.56
N MET A 15 -28.31 34.93 8.08
CA MET A 15 -27.73 34.67 6.75
C MET A 15 -27.01 33.30 6.71
N TRP A 16 -26.34 32.91 7.80
CA TRP A 16 -25.70 31.59 7.89
C TRP A 16 -26.71 30.44 7.97
N LEU A 17 -27.82 30.61 8.71
CA LEU A 17 -28.87 29.59 8.80
C LEU A 17 -29.59 29.35 7.46
N GLY A 18 -29.81 30.41 6.68
CA GLY A 18 -30.41 30.31 5.34
C GLY A 18 -29.53 29.54 4.35
N PHE A 19 -28.21 29.69 4.43
CA PHE A 19 -27.25 29.00 3.56
C PHE A 19 -27.18 27.50 3.86
N VAL A 20 -27.25 27.12 5.14
CA VAL A 20 -27.28 25.71 5.57
C VAL A 20 -28.58 25.04 5.12
N LEU A 21 -29.73 25.71 5.24
CA LEU A 21 -31.02 25.17 4.83
C LEU A 21 -31.13 24.98 3.30
N ALA A 22 -30.61 25.92 2.51
CA ALA A 22 -30.58 25.81 1.04
C ALA A 22 -29.69 24.65 0.56
N THR A 23 -28.59 24.37 1.27
CA THR A 23 -27.64 23.29 0.93
C THR A 23 -28.26 21.90 1.16
N VAL A 24 -29.06 21.74 2.23
CA VAL A 24 -29.74 20.46 2.53
C VAL A 24 -30.82 20.13 1.48
N ILE A 25 -31.53 21.13 0.96
CA ILE A 25 -32.57 20.93 -0.06
C ILE A 25 -31.94 20.54 -1.43
N ALA A 26 -30.76 21.07 -1.77
CA ALA A 26 -30.05 20.70 -3.00
C ALA A 26 -29.56 19.25 -3.01
N ILE A 27 -29.19 18.69 -1.85
CA ILE A 27 -28.72 17.29 -1.73
C ILE A 27 -29.87 16.29 -1.97
N ALA A 28 -31.11 16.64 -1.60
CA ALA A 28 -32.26 15.76 -1.76
C ALA A 28 -32.68 15.54 -3.23
N VAL A 29 -32.32 16.44 -4.15
CA VAL A 29 -32.70 16.34 -5.58
C VAL A 29 -31.79 15.37 -6.36
N ILE A 30 -30.58 15.08 -5.86
CA ILE A 30 -29.61 14.20 -6.54
C ILE A 30 -29.93 12.70 -6.35
N ALA A 31 -30.77 12.34 -5.38
CA ALA A 31 -31.16 10.95 -5.12
C ALA A 31 -32.11 10.34 -6.18
N GLY A 32 -32.74 11.16 -7.03
CA GLY A 32 -33.78 10.69 -7.97
C GLY A 32 -33.29 10.10 -9.29
N ALA A 33 -32.03 10.29 -9.68
CA ALA A 33 -31.54 9.94 -11.03
C ALA A 33 -30.42 8.88 -11.07
N PHE A 34 -29.97 8.36 -9.92
CA PHE A 34 -28.84 7.41 -9.87
C PHE A 34 -29.25 5.92 -9.86
N SER A 35 -30.53 5.58 -10.03
CA SER A 35 -30.98 4.17 -10.03
C SER A 35 -31.01 3.48 -11.39
N LYS A 36 -30.65 4.14 -12.49
CA LYS A 36 -30.76 3.53 -13.84
C LYS A 36 -29.47 3.41 -14.64
N ALA A 37 -28.35 3.99 -14.21
CA ALA A 37 -27.11 4.03 -15.00
C ALA A 37 -25.98 3.11 -14.50
N LEU A 38 -26.26 2.22 -13.53
CA LEU A 38 -25.26 1.31 -12.95
C LEU A 38 -25.20 -0.07 -13.67
N GLN A 39 -26.14 -0.38 -14.56
CA GLN A 39 -26.24 -1.72 -15.18
C GLN A 39 -25.52 -1.86 -16.53
N SER A 40 -24.98 -0.78 -17.12
CA SER A 40 -24.32 -0.83 -18.44
C SER A 40 -22.79 -0.97 -18.39
N PHE A 41 -22.17 -1.07 -17.21
CA PHE A 41 -20.70 -1.07 -17.06
C PHE A 41 -20.07 -2.41 -16.65
N PHE A 42 -20.83 -3.51 -16.59
CA PHE A 42 -20.27 -4.85 -16.35
C PHE A 42 -20.34 -5.74 -17.61
N PRO A 43 -19.38 -5.65 -18.55
CA PRO A 43 -19.16 -6.72 -19.50
C PRO A 43 -18.41 -7.87 -18.79
N ALA A 44 -19.14 -8.90 -18.38
CA ALA A 44 -18.56 -10.19 -18.04
C ALA A 44 -18.12 -10.90 -19.33
N LYS A 45 -16.80 -11.08 -19.53
CA LYS A 45 -16.29 -12.12 -20.42
C LYS A 45 -14.93 -12.62 -19.93
N ASN A 46 -14.94 -13.85 -19.44
CA ASN A 46 -13.78 -14.59 -18.96
C ASN A 46 -13.02 -15.15 -20.16
N ASN A 47 -11.78 -14.71 -20.33
CA ASN A 47 -10.87 -15.23 -21.35
C ASN A 47 -9.63 -15.79 -20.63
N VAL A 48 -9.77 -16.96 -20.02
CA VAL A 48 -8.62 -17.75 -19.56
C VAL A 48 -7.95 -18.35 -20.81
N MET A 49 -6.76 -17.86 -21.14
CA MET A 49 -5.89 -18.47 -22.14
C MET A 49 -5.29 -19.74 -21.54
N GLU A 50 -5.83 -20.88 -21.96
CA GLU A 50 -5.33 -22.22 -21.69
C GLU A 50 -3.97 -22.40 -22.36
N TYR A 51 -2.88 -22.32 -21.58
CA TYR A 51 -1.55 -22.73 -22.05
C TYR A 51 -1.45 -24.26 -21.96
N ALA A 52 -1.73 -24.91 -23.09
CA ALA A 52 -1.39 -26.32 -23.27
C ALA A 52 0.14 -26.45 -23.38
N VAL A 53 0.81 -26.87 -22.29
CA VAL A 53 2.17 -27.37 -22.37
C VAL A 53 2.11 -28.79 -22.91
N THR A 54 2.49 -28.94 -24.18
CA THR A 54 2.68 -30.24 -24.82
C THR A 54 4.00 -30.84 -24.31
N ALA A 55 3.90 -31.66 -23.27
CA ALA A 55 5.04 -32.43 -22.77
C ALA A 55 5.28 -33.62 -23.70
N GLY A 56 6.26 -33.50 -24.58
CA GLY A 56 6.83 -34.62 -25.34
C GLY A 56 7.59 -35.58 -24.42
N ALA A 57 7.26 -36.87 -24.48
CA ALA A 57 8.08 -37.97 -23.97
C ALA A 57 9.15 -38.36 -25.04
N PRO A 58 10.08 -39.33 -24.83
CA PRO A 58 10.33 -40.20 -23.66
C PRO A 58 11.84 -40.51 -23.31
N GLN A 59 12.03 -41.18 -22.17
CA GLN A 59 13.11 -42.10 -21.70
C GLN A 59 14.54 -41.61 -21.39
N ALA A 60 14.97 -41.88 -20.16
CA ALA A 60 16.28 -42.47 -19.87
C ALA A 60 16.18 -43.32 -18.59
N THR A 61 15.94 -44.62 -18.77
CA THR A 61 16.09 -45.66 -17.75
C THR A 61 17.58 -45.77 -17.42
N VAL A 62 17.99 -45.36 -16.22
CA VAL A 62 19.35 -45.59 -15.74
C VAL A 62 19.37 -46.93 -15.01
N PHE A 63 19.99 -47.92 -15.66
CA PHE A 63 20.32 -49.21 -15.11
C PHE A 63 21.42 -49.04 -14.04
N PHE A 64 21.17 -49.47 -12.80
CA PHE A 64 22.22 -49.64 -11.81
C PHE A 64 22.69 -51.10 -11.83
N GLU A 65 23.84 -51.31 -12.47
CA GLU A 65 24.56 -52.58 -12.50
C GLU A 65 25.43 -52.71 -11.24
N GLY A 66 25.32 -53.84 -10.56
CA GLY A 66 26.02 -54.12 -9.31
C GLY A 66 27.53 -54.27 -9.47
N ARG A 67 28.26 -53.81 -8.45
CA ARG A 67 29.58 -54.33 -8.09
C ARG A 67 29.72 -54.37 -6.57
N ASP A 68 29.59 -55.58 -6.04
CA ASP A 68 30.23 -56.01 -4.80
C ASP A 68 31.75 -55.82 -4.92
N MET A 69 32.41 -55.35 -3.85
CA MET A 69 33.71 -55.85 -3.40
C MET A 69 33.96 -55.34 -1.97
N ALA A 70 33.92 -56.27 -1.03
CA ALA A 70 34.44 -56.14 0.33
C ALA A 70 35.94 -56.52 0.35
N ASP A 71 36.77 -55.67 0.95
CA ASP A 71 38.12 -55.92 1.52
C ASP A 71 38.73 -54.54 1.81
N ALA A 72 39.49 -54.21 2.85
CA ALA A 72 40.02 -54.94 4.00
C ALA A 72 40.56 -53.87 5.00
N MET A 73 40.81 -54.31 6.24
CA MET A 73 41.84 -53.81 7.17
C MET A 73 41.56 -52.56 8.06
N LEU A 74 41.24 -52.81 9.33
CA LEU A 74 41.76 -52.08 10.51
C LEU A 74 43.00 -52.88 11.05
N PRO A 75 43.89 -52.43 11.98
CA PRO A 75 43.72 -51.40 13.03
C PRO A 75 45.00 -50.61 13.51
N ALA A 76 44.82 -49.81 14.59
CA ALA A 76 45.79 -49.34 15.63
C ALA A 76 46.79 -48.22 15.27
N ALA A 77 47.16 -47.23 16.10
CA ALA A 77 47.06 -46.96 17.55
C ALA A 77 47.23 -45.41 17.76
N GLU A 78 46.34 -44.72 18.49
CA GLU A 78 46.49 -44.24 19.89
C GLU A 78 47.07 -42.80 20.02
N PRO A 79 47.00 -42.16 21.21
CA PRO A 79 46.06 -41.13 21.60
C PRO A 79 46.72 -39.72 21.46
N GLN A 80 45.99 -38.62 21.56
CA GLN A 80 46.03 -37.82 22.79
C GLN A 80 45.24 -36.51 22.61
N MET A 81 44.78 -36.03 23.79
CA MET A 81 44.39 -34.64 24.11
C MET A 81 42.94 -34.25 23.82
N LEU A 82 42.07 -34.66 24.73
CA LEU A 82 41.49 -33.74 25.73
C LEU A 82 41.18 -32.32 25.22
N LEU A 83 40.19 -32.16 24.35
CA LEU A 83 39.47 -30.89 24.24
C LEU A 83 38.19 -30.96 25.06
N LYS A 84 38.36 -30.49 26.29
CA LYS A 84 37.37 -29.79 27.12
C LYS A 84 36.00 -29.65 26.43
N ALA A 85 35.01 -30.39 26.91
CA ALA A 85 33.61 -30.01 26.76
C ALA A 85 33.43 -28.61 27.37
N THR A 86 33.56 -27.58 26.54
CA THR A 86 32.97 -26.28 26.78
C THR A 86 31.79 -26.22 25.84
N SER A 87 30.64 -26.60 26.40
CA SER A 87 29.35 -26.23 25.87
C SER A 87 29.28 -24.70 25.96
N ALA A 88 29.75 -24.04 24.91
CA ALA A 88 29.37 -22.69 24.58
C ALA A 88 28.62 -22.81 23.27
N ALA A 89 27.36 -23.26 23.38
CA ALA A 89 26.40 -22.89 22.36
C ALA A 89 26.52 -21.37 22.22
N PRO A 90 26.82 -20.82 21.03
CA PRO A 90 26.68 -19.40 20.88
C PRO A 90 25.21 -19.13 21.16
N ASP A 91 24.92 -18.34 22.20
CA ASP A 91 23.65 -17.66 22.38
C ASP A 91 23.45 -16.76 21.15
N THR A 92 23.13 -17.41 20.04
CA THR A 92 22.63 -16.81 18.83
C THR A 92 21.13 -16.76 19.01
N THR A 93 20.68 -16.21 20.14
CA THR A 93 19.51 -15.34 20.10
C THR A 93 19.94 -14.09 19.33
N SER A 94 20.22 -14.28 18.04
CA SER A 94 19.88 -13.29 17.03
C SER A 94 18.44 -12.96 17.37
N GLN A 95 18.23 -11.82 18.03
CA GLN A 95 16.91 -11.28 18.15
C GLN A 95 16.46 -11.16 16.72
N LEU A 96 15.61 -12.10 16.29
CA LEU A 96 14.93 -12.10 15.02
C LEU A 96 14.16 -10.79 15.03
N GLN A 97 14.82 -9.74 14.55
CA GLN A 97 14.22 -8.43 14.33
C GLN A 97 13.23 -8.67 13.21
N GLN A 98 12.00 -9.00 13.62
CA GLN A 98 10.85 -9.04 12.73
C GLN A 98 10.81 -7.71 11.98
N ARG A 99 10.97 -7.78 10.67
CA ARG A 99 10.89 -6.61 9.80
C ARG A 99 9.50 -6.62 9.20
N ILE A 100 8.73 -5.56 9.42
CA ILE A 100 7.38 -5.45 8.87
C ILE A 100 7.40 -4.45 7.71
N ILE A 101 6.98 -4.89 6.54
CA ILE A 101 6.73 -4.02 5.38
C ILE A 101 5.27 -3.61 5.41
N LYS A 102 4.99 -2.31 5.35
CA LYS A 102 3.63 -1.77 5.23
C LYS A 102 3.40 -1.21 3.84
N THR A 103 2.26 -1.56 3.26
CA THR A 103 1.78 -1.05 1.97
C THR A 103 0.38 -0.50 2.17
N GLY A 104 0.12 0.71 1.66
CA GLY A 104 -1.19 1.32 1.72
C GLY A 104 -1.61 1.90 0.38
N ASP A 105 -2.88 1.71 0.04
CA ASP A 105 -3.51 2.25 -1.15
C ASP A 105 -4.53 3.32 -0.73
N LEU A 106 -4.39 4.52 -1.27
CA LEU A 106 -5.24 5.65 -0.94
C LEU A 106 -5.77 6.30 -2.21
N SER A 107 -7.10 6.31 -2.37
CA SER A 107 -7.78 7.08 -3.41
C SER A 107 -8.53 8.24 -2.78
N ILE A 108 -8.14 9.47 -3.15
CA ILE A 108 -8.76 10.70 -2.67
C ILE A 108 -9.23 11.55 -3.85
N ARG A 109 -10.37 12.22 -3.67
CA ARG A 109 -10.82 13.26 -4.58
C ARG A 109 -10.28 14.61 -4.11
N VAL A 110 -9.57 15.28 -4.99
CA VAL A 110 -8.95 16.59 -4.76
C VAL A 110 -9.60 17.65 -5.65
N ARG A 111 -9.42 18.93 -5.31
CA ARG A 111 -9.91 20.04 -6.14
C ARG A 111 -9.02 20.28 -7.37
N ASP A 112 -7.72 20.12 -7.19
CA ASP A 112 -6.69 20.42 -8.17
C ASP A 112 -5.60 19.35 -8.03
N ALA A 113 -5.33 18.61 -9.12
CA ALA A 113 -4.40 17.49 -9.11
C ALA A 113 -2.94 17.94 -9.02
N GLU A 114 -2.60 19.09 -9.60
CA GLU A 114 -1.23 19.63 -9.60
C GLU A 114 -0.86 20.14 -8.22
N LYS A 115 -1.76 20.94 -7.60
CA LYS A 115 -1.55 21.42 -6.22
C LYS A 115 -1.52 20.28 -5.21
N ALA A 116 -2.37 19.27 -5.39
CA ALA A 116 -2.35 18.10 -4.53
C ALA A 116 -1.02 17.34 -4.65
N LEU A 117 -0.48 17.18 -5.87
CA LEU A 117 0.81 16.55 -6.08
C LEU A 117 1.94 17.32 -5.37
N GLU A 118 2.00 18.64 -5.50
CA GLU A 118 2.99 19.47 -4.79
C GLU A 118 2.92 19.29 -3.26
N GLN A 119 1.71 19.26 -2.70
CA GLN A 119 1.50 19.01 -1.28
C GLN A 119 1.96 17.61 -0.87
N ILE A 120 1.64 16.58 -1.66
CA ILE A 120 2.08 15.20 -1.43
C ILE A 120 3.60 15.08 -1.47
N VAL A 121 4.26 15.78 -2.40
CA VAL A 121 5.73 15.85 -2.48
C VAL A 121 6.32 16.45 -1.21
N SER A 122 5.73 17.55 -0.73
CA SER A 122 6.17 18.23 0.49
C SER A 122 6.02 17.33 1.72
N ILE A 123 4.86 16.70 1.90
CA ILE A 123 4.59 15.77 3.01
C ILE A 123 5.58 14.60 2.97
N SER A 124 5.77 14.00 1.79
CA SER A 124 6.68 12.87 1.64
C SER A 124 8.11 13.24 2.02
N SER A 125 8.58 14.42 1.61
CA SER A 125 9.91 14.92 1.93
C SER A 125 10.07 15.23 3.43
N GLU A 126 9.05 15.83 4.05
CA GLU A 126 9.04 16.11 5.49
C GLU A 126 9.16 14.84 6.34
N LYS A 127 8.50 13.76 5.92
CA LYS A 127 8.54 12.46 6.59
C LYS A 127 9.76 11.61 6.23
N LYS A 128 10.80 12.22 5.65
CA LYS A 128 12.04 11.56 5.20
C LYS A 128 11.78 10.43 4.18
N GLY A 129 10.69 10.54 3.43
CA GLY A 129 10.37 9.67 2.32
C GLY A 129 10.82 10.25 0.98
N TYR A 130 10.47 9.53 -0.08
CA TYR A 130 10.71 9.95 -1.46
C TYR A 130 9.60 9.45 -2.39
N ILE A 131 9.47 10.10 -3.54
CA ILE A 131 8.54 9.67 -4.60
C ILE A 131 9.24 8.63 -5.45
N GLU A 132 8.65 7.44 -5.54
CA GLU A 132 9.12 6.37 -6.42
C GLU A 132 8.63 6.62 -7.85
N SER A 133 7.37 7.02 -8.02
CA SER A 133 6.81 7.37 -9.32
C SER A 133 5.66 8.37 -9.18
N SER A 134 5.48 9.20 -10.21
CA SER A 134 4.38 10.14 -10.33
C SER A 134 3.96 10.27 -11.79
N SER A 135 2.67 10.21 -12.06
CA SER A 135 2.10 10.42 -13.39
C SER A 135 0.78 11.16 -13.29
N ILE A 136 0.53 12.06 -14.23
CA ILE A 136 -0.75 12.77 -14.36
C ILE A 136 -1.34 12.43 -15.72
N THR A 137 -2.59 11.99 -15.70
CA THR A 137 -3.39 11.71 -16.88
C THR A 137 -4.46 12.79 -17.01
N ASP A 138 -4.41 13.54 -18.11
CA ASP A 138 -5.47 14.45 -18.52
C ASP A 138 -6.19 13.87 -19.75
N PRO A 139 -7.42 13.32 -19.59
CA PRO A 139 -8.18 12.77 -20.70
C PRO A 139 -8.82 13.85 -21.59
N GLY A 140 -8.67 15.15 -21.27
CA GLY A 140 -9.22 16.29 -22.03
C GLY A 140 -10.74 16.44 -21.97
N THR A 141 -11.46 15.39 -21.57
CA THR A 141 -12.92 15.29 -21.54
C THR A 141 -13.45 14.94 -20.15
N GLY A 142 -12.58 14.83 -19.16
CA GLY A 142 -12.89 14.36 -17.81
C GLY A 142 -11.94 14.92 -16.75
N PRO A 143 -12.10 14.50 -15.49
CA PRO A 143 -11.24 14.96 -14.41
C PRO A 143 -9.80 14.48 -14.61
N ARG A 144 -8.85 15.37 -14.37
CA ARG A 144 -7.42 15.01 -14.29
C ARG A 144 -7.22 14.01 -13.16
N THR A 145 -6.46 12.96 -13.45
CA THR A 145 -6.13 11.92 -12.47
C THR A 145 -4.62 11.88 -12.26
N ALA A 146 -4.18 11.89 -11.01
CA ALA A 146 -2.77 11.72 -10.65
C ALA A 146 -2.57 10.35 -9.98
N TYR A 147 -1.51 9.67 -10.37
CA TYR A 147 -1.03 8.43 -9.77
C TYR A 147 0.34 8.71 -9.17
N VAL A 148 0.49 8.45 -7.87
CA VAL A 148 1.73 8.71 -7.15
C VAL A 148 2.03 7.54 -6.23
N THR A 149 3.26 7.03 -6.32
CA THR A 149 3.79 6.04 -5.39
C THR A 149 4.88 6.67 -4.57
N ILE A 150 4.74 6.61 -3.25
CA ILE A 150 5.69 7.17 -2.29
C ILE A 150 6.26 6.07 -1.41
N ARG A 151 7.51 6.24 -1.00
CA ARG A 151 8.21 5.39 -0.04
C ARG A 151 8.51 6.21 1.20
N VAL A 152 8.08 5.73 2.36
CA VAL A 152 8.32 6.38 3.66
C VAL A 152 8.83 5.36 4.67
N PRO A 153 9.59 5.79 5.70
CA PRO A 153 9.95 4.91 6.80
C PRO A 153 8.72 4.30 7.48
N ALA A 154 8.81 3.04 7.90
CA ALA A 154 7.69 2.30 8.48
C ALA A 154 7.16 2.95 9.78
N ASP A 155 8.03 3.60 10.56
CA ASP A 155 7.70 4.25 11.82
C ASP A 155 6.72 5.43 11.67
N VAL A 156 6.78 6.11 10.51
CA VAL A 156 5.97 7.30 10.21
C VAL A 156 4.84 7.02 9.23
N PHE A 157 4.67 5.76 8.81
CA PHE A 157 3.70 5.35 7.80
C PHE A 157 2.27 5.83 8.13
N GLU A 158 1.79 5.54 9.34
CA GLU A 158 0.40 5.88 9.73
C GLU A 158 0.18 7.40 9.79
N THR A 159 1.17 8.14 10.26
CA THR A 159 1.09 9.60 10.34
C THR A 159 1.08 10.20 8.93
N THR A 160 1.94 9.69 8.05
CA THR A 160 1.99 10.11 6.64
C THR A 160 0.65 9.83 5.95
N LEU A 161 0.09 8.62 6.11
CA LEU A 161 -1.20 8.26 5.52
C LEU A 161 -2.32 9.20 5.97
N SER A 162 -2.34 9.54 7.27
CA SER A 162 -3.32 10.46 7.84
C SER A 162 -3.20 11.87 7.27
N GLU A 163 -1.98 12.39 7.11
CA GLU A 163 -1.75 13.71 6.49
C GLU A 163 -2.12 13.72 5.00
N LEU A 164 -1.80 12.65 4.27
CA LEU A 164 -2.18 12.52 2.85
C LEU A 164 -3.69 12.51 2.65
N LYS A 165 -4.45 11.94 3.59
CA LYS A 165 -5.92 12.00 3.57
C LYS A 165 -6.45 13.43 3.67
N GLN A 166 -5.77 14.30 4.40
CA GLN A 166 -6.19 15.69 4.60
C GLN A 166 -5.97 16.57 3.36
N VAL A 167 -5.14 16.13 2.41
CA VAL A 167 -4.99 16.78 1.09
C VAL A 167 -6.29 16.64 0.27
N GLY A 168 -7.03 15.55 0.49
CA GLY A 168 -8.29 15.25 -0.18
C GLY A 168 -9.47 16.02 0.39
N VAL A 169 -10.45 16.31 -0.47
CA VAL A 169 -11.78 16.77 -0.04
C VAL A 169 -12.63 15.59 0.41
N LEU A 170 -12.43 14.42 -0.22
CA LEU A 170 -13.17 13.21 0.07
C LEU A 170 -12.27 11.98 -0.14
N THR A 171 -12.24 11.09 0.84
CA THR A 171 -11.61 9.77 0.70
C THR A 171 -12.58 8.83 0.00
N LEU A 172 -12.16 8.26 -1.12
CA LEU A 172 -12.94 7.31 -1.91
C LEU A 172 -12.62 5.87 -1.52
N HIS A 173 -11.34 5.61 -1.28
CA HIS A 173 -10.85 4.29 -0.90
C HIS A 173 -9.58 4.41 -0.07
N GLU A 174 -9.43 3.52 0.91
CA GLU A 174 -8.26 3.38 1.75
C GLU A 174 -8.11 1.91 2.12
N SER A 175 -6.92 1.37 1.93
CA SER A 175 -6.56 0.04 2.42
C SER A 175 -5.11 0.02 2.88
N VAL A 176 -4.81 -0.78 3.89
CA VAL A 176 -3.47 -0.91 4.48
C VAL A 176 -3.21 -2.38 4.77
N HIS A 177 -2.05 -2.85 4.34
CA HIS A 177 -1.61 -4.23 4.48
C HIS A 177 -0.18 -4.27 5.02
N GLY A 178 0.07 -5.15 5.98
CA GLY A 178 1.39 -5.38 6.56
C GLY A 178 1.88 -6.79 6.26
N GLN A 179 3.11 -6.93 5.79
CA GLN A 179 3.79 -8.20 5.59
C GLN A 179 4.95 -8.32 6.57
N ASP A 180 4.93 -9.35 7.40
CA ASP A 180 6.08 -9.73 8.23
C ASP A 180 7.12 -10.42 7.33
N VAL A 181 8.36 -9.95 7.39
CA VAL A 181 9.51 -10.60 6.76
C VAL A 181 10.47 -11.04 7.86
N THR A 182 10.69 -12.35 7.91
CA THR A 182 11.50 -13.07 8.91
C THR A 182 12.94 -13.22 8.48
#